data_AF-A0A915KLL8-F1
#
_entry.id   AF-A0A915KLL8-F1
#
_cell.length_a   1.000
_cell.length_b   1.000
_cell.length_c   1.000
_cell.angle_alpha   90.00
_cell.angle_beta   90.00
_cell.angle_gamma   90.00
#
_symmetry.space_group_name_H-M   'P 1'
#
loop_
_entity.id
_entity.type
_entity.pdbx_description
1 polymer ?
#
loop_
_entity_poly.entity_id
_entity_poly.type
_entity_poly.pdbx_seq_one_letter_code
_entity_poly.pdbx_strand_id
1 'polypeptide(L)'
;MEQQKIVMWETLSQFILPEIQRVVEFAKRIANFTELMQEDQLVLIKTGFFEVWLVRMTRMFNRQSFTLTFSDGSYLTREQLELIYNLDLVTMMFAFAEGFSNLHLNDGEIGLFTAVVLLTS
;
A
#
# COMPACT_ATOMS: atom_id res chain seq x y z
N MET A 1 10.88 24.27 1.57
CA MET A 1 9.73 23.47 2.04
C MET A 1 9.05 22.77 0.87
N GLU A 2 8.57 23.51 -0.14
CA GLU A 2 7.91 22.92 -1.32
C GLU A 2 8.81 22.01 -2.16
N GLN A 3 10.06 22.42 -2.41
CA GLN A 3 11.02 21.59 -3.13
C GLN A 3 11.37 20.29 -2.39
N GLN A 4 11.42 20.31 -1.06
CA GLN A 4 11.63 19.11 -0.25
C GLN A 4 10.44 18.15 -0.37
N LYS A 5 9.21 18.68 -0.37
CA LYS A 5 7.99 17.89 -0.60
C LYS A 5 7.99 17.23 -1.98
N ILE A 6 8.39 17.94 -3.03
CA ILE A 6 8.50 17.39 -4.39
C ILE A 6 9.49 16.22 -4.42
N VAL A 7 10.70 16.40 -3.86
CA VAL A 7 11.72 15.34 -3.81
C VAL A 7 11.24 14.12 -3.04
N MET A 8 10.53 14.31 -1.91
CA MET A 8 9.96 13.21 -1.14
C MET A 8 8.84 12.48 -1.91
N TRP A 9 7.99 13.23 -2.61
CA TRP A 9 6.95 12.65 -3.47
C TRP A 9 7.54 11.85 -4.64
N GLU A 10 8.57 12.37 -5.31
CA GLU A 10 9.28 11.67 -6.38
C GLU A 10 9.94 10.38 -5.87
N THR A 11 10.57 10.46 -4.69
CA THR A 11 11.17 9.30 -4.01
C THR A 11 10.12 8.23 -3.75
N LEU A 12 9.00 8.58 -3.12
CA LEU A 12 7.91 7.64 -2.85
C LEU A 12 7.31 7.07 -4.14
N SER A 13 7.16 7.90 -5.18
CA SER A 13 6.61 7.49 -6.48
C SER A 13 7.43 6.39 -7.15
N GLN A 14 8.76 6.43 -7.01
CA GLN A 14 9.66 5.39 -7.52
C GLN A 14 9.39 4.03 -6.88
N PHE A 15 8.97 4.00 -5.61
CA PHE A 15 8.60 2.77 -4.90
C PHE A 15 7.16 2.32 -5.18
N ILE A 16 6.23 3.26 -5.39
CA ILE A 16 4.83 2.97 -5.67
C ILE A 16 4.63 2.44 -7.10
N LEU A 17 5.37 2.95 -8.09
CA LEU A 17 5.16 2.61 -9.50
C LEU A 17 5.28 1.09 -9.80
N PRO A 18 6.29 0.37 -9.28
CA PRO A 18 6.34 -1.10 -9.42
C PRO A 18 5.19 -1.82 -8.71
N GLU A 19 4.64 -1.26 -7.63
CA GLU A 19 3.52 -1.86 -6.90
C GLU A 19 2.23 -1.82 -7.71
N ILE A 20 2.01 -0.81 -8.56
CA ILE A 20 0.85 -0.76 -9.47
C ILE A 20 0.81 -2.03 -10.32
N GLN A 21 1.94 -2.40 -10.93
CA GLN A 21 2.03 -3.62 -11.73
C GLN A 21 1.79 -4.88 -10.87
N ARG A 22 2.34 -4.93 -9.65
CA ARG A 22 2.13 -6.07 -8.74
C ARG A 22 0.65 -6.22 -8.35
N VAL A 23 -0.06 -5.12 -8.11
CA VAL A 23 -1.51 -5.13 -7.81
C VAL A 23 -2.32 -5.58 -9.02
N VAL A 24 -1.99 -5.12 -10.22
CA VAL A 24 -2.64 -5.56 -11.47
C VAL A 24 -2.45 -7.07 -11.67
N GLU A 25 -1.23 -7.57 -11.50
CA GLU A 25 -0.94 -9.00 -11.64
C GLU A 25 -1.56 -9.86 -10.52
N PHE A 26 -1.70 -9.31 -9.31
CA PHE A 26 -2.45 -9.95 -8.23
C PHE A 26 -3.93 -10.05 -8.59
N ALA A 27 -4.55 -8.95 -9.05
CA ALA A 27 -5.96 -8.90 -9.42
C ALA A 27 -6.32 -9.94 -10.49
N LYS A 28 -5.49 -10.06 -11.54
CA LYS A 28 -5.67 -11.06 -12.60
C LYS A 28 -5.64 -12.51 -12.12
N ARG A 29 -5.08 -12.80 -10.95
CA ARG A 29 -5.02 -14.14 -10.35
C ARG A 29 -6.20 -14.45 -9.45
N ILE A 30 -7.04 -13.46 -9.14
CA ILE A 30 -8.29 -13.66 -8.41
C ILE A 30 -9.29 -14.34 -9.35
N ALA A 31 -9.95 -15.39 -8.84
CA ALA A 31 -10.95 -16.13 -9.60
C ALA A 31 -12.02 -15.19 -10.17
N ASN A 32 -12.35 -15.38 -11.45
CA ASN A 32 -13.36 -14.63 -12.20
C ASN A 32 -13.08 -13.12 -12.37
N PHE A 33 -11.97 -12.57 -11.86
CA PHE A 33 -11.66 -11.14 -12.02
C PHE A 33 -11.49 -10.75 -13.49
N THR A 34 -10.82 -11.58 -14.29
CA THR A 34 -10.61 -11.34 -15.72
C THR A 34 -11.88 -11.49 -16.56
N GLU A 35 -12.96 -12.02 -15.98
CA GLU A 35 -14.27 -12.16 -16.63
C GLU A 35 -15.13 -10.91 -16.49
N LEU A 36 -14.76 -9.98 -15.59
CA LEU A 36 -15.40 -8.67 -15.45
C LEU A 36 -15.15 -7.80 -16.68
N MET A 37 -16.00 -6.80 -16.90
CA MET A 37 -15.77 -5.79 -17.93
C MET A 37 -14.44 -5.06 -17.68
N GLN A 38 -13.70 -4.74 -18.74
CA GLN A 38 -12.41 -4.06 -18.61
C GLN A 38 -12.51 -2.74 -17.85
N GLU A 39 -13.62 -2.01 -18.02
CA GLU A 39 -13.90 -0.77 -17.30
C GLU A 39 -14.01 -1.03 -15.78
N ASP A 40 -14.76 -2.06 -15.37
CA ASP A 40 -14.90 -2.45 -13.96
C ASP A 40 -13.57 -2.90 -13.36
N GLN A 41 -12.78 -3.69 -14.10
CA GLN A 41 -11.42 -4.08 -13.66
C GLN A 41 -10.56 -2.85 -13.38
N LEU A 42 -10.59 -1.84 -14.26
CA LEU A 42 -9.84 -0.61 -14.11
C LEU A 42 -10.35 0.24 -12.94
N VAL A 43 -11.66 0.28 -12.72
CA VAL A 43 -12.26 1.01 -11.59
C VAL A 43 -11.81 0.39 -10.27
N LEU A 44 -12.01 -0.92 -10.09
CA LEU A 44 -11.62 -1.64 -8.87
C LEU A 44 -10.13 -1.47 -8.55
N ILE A 45 -9.26 -1.61 -9.56
CA ILE A 45 -7.82 -1.44 -9.36
C ILE A 45 -7.50 0.02 -8.98
N LYS A 46 -8.09 1.01 -9.65
CA LYS A 46 -7.79 2.42 -9.38
C LYS A 46 -8.30 2.87 -8.01
N THR A 47 -9.48 2.44 -7.59
CA THR A 47 -10.07 2.83 -6.30
C THR A 47 -9.43 2.06 -5.15
N GLY A 48 -9.22 0.75 -5.31
CA GLY A 48 -8.65 -0.12 -4.27
C GLY A 48 -7.13 -0.12 -4.17
N PHE A 49 -6.41 0.52 -5.10
CA PHE A 49 -4.95 0.45 -5.14
C PHE A 49 -4.30 0.84 -3.81
N PHE A 50 -4.72 1.96 -3.22
CA PHE A 50 -4.10 2.44 -1.98
C PHE A 50 -4.33 1.48 -0.82
N GLU A 51 -5.53 0.94 -0.69
CA GLU A 51 -5.90 0.00 0.38
C GLU A 51 -5.12 -1.30 0.24
N VAL A 52 -5.08 -1.87 -0.97
CA VAL A 52 -4.29 -3.06 -1.30
C VAL A 52 -2.80 -2.82 -1.06
N TRP A 53 -2.29 -1.67 -1.49
CA TRP A 53 -0.90 -1.28 -1.29
C TRP A 53 -0.58 -1.19 0.21
N LEU A 54 -1.43 -0.54 1.00
CA LEU A 54 -1.24 -0.38 2.43
C LEU A 54 -1.20 -1.73 3.16
N VAL A 55 -2.13 -2.66 2.84
CA VAL A 55 -2.14 -4.03 3.37
C VAL A 55 -0.81 -4.74 3.12
N ARG A 56 -0.29 -4.65 1.89
CA ARG A 56 0.97 -5.32 1.51
C ARG A 56 2.20 -4.64 2.12
N MET A 57 2.12 -3.33 2.37
CA MET A 57 3.19 -2.58 3.02
C MET A 57 3.19 -2.69 4.54
N THR A 58 2.18 -3.29 5.19
CA THR A 58 2.12 -3.40 6.67
C THR A 58 3.40 -3.98 7.28
N ARG A 59 3.97 -5.01 6.66
CA ARG A 59 5.24 -5.66 7.08
C ARG A 59 6.49 -4.78 6.90
N MET A 60 6.37 -3.72 6.11
CA MET A 60 7.43 -2.75 5.84
C MET A 60 7.42 -1.58 6.83
N PHE A 61 6.34 -1.41 7.60
CA PHE A 61 6.30 -0.42 8.69
C PHE A 61 7.04 -0.96 9.91
N ASN A 62 8.00 -0.17 10.40
CA ASN A 62 8.68 -0.43 11.66
C ASN A 62 8.11 0.49 12.74
N ARG A 63 7.53 -0.12 13.76
CA ARG A 63 6.95 0.59 14.91
C ARG A 63 8.00 1.27 15.80
N GLN A 64 9.17 0.66 15.97
CA GLN A 64 10.20 1.16 16.89
C GLN A 64 10.87 2.41 16.32
N SER A 65 11.19 2.41 15.03
CA SER A 65 11.82 3.54 14.35
C SER A 65 10.84 4.52 13.71
N PHE A 66 9.54 4.20 13.70
CA PHE A 66 8.52 4.96 12.96
C PHE A 66 8.92 5.19 11.49
N THR A 67 9.33 4.12 10.82
CA THR A 67 9.77 4.16 9.41
C THR A 67 8.97 3.22 8.53
N LEU A 68 8.86 3.56 7.25
CA LEU A 68 8.48 2.65 6.17
C LEU A 68 9.75 2.22 5.43
N THR A 69 10.12 0.94 5.48
CA THR A 69 11.35 0.40 4.89
C THR A 69 11.05 -0.38 3.62
N PHE A 70 11.64 0.01 2.49
CA PHE A 70 11.45 -0.64 1.21
C PHE A 70 12.37 -1.85 1.02
N SER A 71 12.08 -2.64 -0.02
CA SER A 71 12.78 -3.91 -0.29
C SER A 71 14.27 -3.75 -0.60
N ASP A 72 14.72 -2.57 -1.03
CA ASP A 72 16.12 -2.25 -1.28
C ASP A 72 16.86 -1.76 -0.02
N GLY A 73 16.17 -1.73 1.13
CA GLY A 73 16.70 -1.27 2.42
C GLY A 73 16.62 0.24 2.64
N SER A 74 16.20 1.02 1.64
CA SER A 74 15.88 2.44 1.85
C SER A 74 14.65 2.59 2.73
N TYR A 75 14.49 3.74 3.39
CA TYR A 75 13.34 3.98 4.26
C TYR A 75 12.91 5.43 4.27
N LEU A 76 11.63 5.66 4.60
CA LEU A 76 11.06 6.96 4.92
C LEU A 76 10.69 7.01 6.40
N THR A 77 11.05 8.09 7.08
CA THR A 77 10.56 8.36 8.43
C THR A 77 9.13 8.85 8.41
N ARG A 78 8.45 8.74 9.56
CA ARG A 78 7.13 9.34 9.78
C ARG A 78 7.09 10.83 9.40
N GLU A 79 8.09 11.60 9.82
CA GLU A 79 8.19 13.03 9.48
C GLU A 79 8.28 13.25 7.97
N GLN A 80 9.04 12.42 7.24
CA GLN A 80 9.13 12.49 5.78
C GLN A 80 7.80 12.11 5.11
N LEU A 81 7.09 11.12 5.63
CA LEU A 81 5.74 10.77 5.16
C LEU A 81 4.74 11.90 5.42
N GLU A 82 4.86 12.63 6.52
CA GLU A 82 4.02 13.80 6.86
C GLU A 82 4.32 15.04 6.00
N LEU A 83 5.44 15.06 5.26
CA LEU A 83 5.67 16.07 4.22
C LEU A 83 4.88 15.74 2.94
N ILE A 84 4.67 14.46 2.66
CA ILE A 84 3.98 13.93 1.48
C ILE A 84 2.47 13.95 1.70
N TYR A 85 2.04 13.39 2.84
CA TYR A 85 0.65 13.20 3.27
C TYR A 85 0.32 14.07 4.48
N ASN A 86 -0.95 14.17 4.85
CA ASN A 86 -1.34 14.85 6.08
C ASN A 86 -1.06 13.99 7.32
N LEU A 87 -0.89 14.65 8.47
CA LEU A 87 -0.59 14.03 9.77
C LEU A 87 -1.59 12.93 10.18
N ASP A 88 -2.87 13.17 9.95
CA ASP A 88 -3.94 12.26 10.35
C ASP A 88 -3.84 10.94 9.56
N LEU A 89 -3.64 11.02 8.24
CA LEU A 89 -3.47 9.87 7.37
C LEU A 89 -2.21 9.08 7.75
N VAL A 90 -1.07 9.74 7.96
CA VAL A 90 0.16 9.03 8.36
C VAL A 90 -0.04 8.32 9.70
N THR A 91 -0.69 8.98 10.66
CA THR A 91 -1.01 8.35 11.95
C THR A 91 -1.89 7.11 11.78
N MET A 92 -2.93 7.19 10.95
CA MET A 92 -3.81 6.05 10.65
C MET A 92 -3.06 4.93 9.93
N MET A 93 -2.15 5.23 9.00
CA MET A 93 -1.34 4.23 8.30
C MET A 93 -0.46 3.42 9.26
N PHE A 94 0.24 4.09 10.19
CA PHE A 94 1.06 3.41 11.20
C PHE A 94 0.20 2.59 12.17
N ALA A 95 -0.93 3.14 12.64
CA ALA A 95 -1.85 2.42 13.52
C ALA A 95 -2.47 1.19 12.84
N PHE A 96 -2.86 1.31 11.58
CA PHE A 96 -3.35 0.20 10.76
C PHE A 96 -2.28 -0.87 10.59
N ALA A 97 -1.05 -0.49 10.20
CA ALA A 97 0.03 -1.45 10.00
C ALA A 97 0.39 -2.21 11.27
N GLU A 98 0.37 -1.53 12.42
CA GLU A 98 0.55 -2.16 13.73
C GLU A 98 -0.58 -3.15 14.04
N GLY A 99 -1.83 -2.70 13.95
CA GLY A 99 -3.00 -3.52 14.23
C GLY A 99 -3.09 -4.76 13.33
N PHE A 100 -2.82 -4.58 12.04
CA PHE A 100 -2.82 -5.66 11.06
C PHE A 100 -1.68 -6.66 11.29
N SER A 101 -0.47 -6.18 11.61
CA SER A 101 0.67 -7.05 11.91
C SER A 101 0.47 -7.90 13.17
N ASN A 102 -0.28 -7.39 14.16
CA ASN A 102 -0.63 -8.11 15.39
C ASN A 102 -1.64 -9.24 15.19
N LEU A 103 -2.28 -9.33 14.01
CA LEU A 103 -3.13 -10.47 13.67
C LEU A 103 -2.34 -11.73 13.35
N HIS A 104 -1.02 -11.61 13.11
CA HIS A 104 -0.11 -12.72 12.80
C HIS A 104 -0.60 -13.61 11.64
N LEU A 105 -1.21 -12.99 10.63
CA LEU A 105 -1.74 -13.68 9.45
C LEU A 105 -0.61 -14.29 8.61
N ASN A 106 -0.87 -15.46 8.05
CA ASN A 106 -0.01 -16.06 7.04
C ASN A 106 -0.26 -15.44 5.65
N ASP A 107 0.63 -15.73 4.69
CA ASP A 107 0.56 -15.14 3.35
C ASP A 107 -0.76 -15.47 2.61
N GLY A 108 -1.36 -16.64 2.89
CA GLY A 108 -2.66 -17.03 2.33
C GLY A 108 -3.82 -16.21 2.89
N GLU A 109 -3.84 -16.00 4.20
CA GLU A 109 -4.84 -15.15 4.87
C GLU A 109 -4.73 -13.69 4.42
N ILE A 110 -3.50 -13.17 4.27
CA ILE A 110 -3.25 -11.83 3.72
C ILE A 110 -3.74 -11.77 2.27
N GLY A 111 -3.48 -12.80 1.46
CA GLY A 111 -3.97 -12.89 0.09
C GLY A 111 -5.49 -12.84 -0.01
N LEU A 112 -6.20 -13.60 0.85
CA LEU A 112 -7.66 -13.59 0.91
C LEU A 112 -8.20 -12.22 1.34
N PHE A 113 -7.64 -11.63 2.40
CA PHE A 113 -8.02 -10.29 2.86
C PHE A 113 -7.81 -9.24 1.77
N THR A 114 -6.67 -9.28 1.08
CA THR A 114 -6.34 -8.35 -0.01
C THR A 114 -7.30 -8.49 -1.19
N ALA A 115 -7.70 -9.71 -1.53
CA ALA A 115 -8.69 -9.95 -2.58
C ALA A 115 -10.07 -9.38 -2.20
N VAL A 116 -10.50 -9.56 -0.95
CA VAL A 116 -11.75 -8.96 -0.45
C VAL A 116 -11.68 -7.44 -0.53
N VAL A 117 -10.62 -6.82 -0.02
CA VAL A 117 -10.41 -5.36 -0.10
C VAL A 117 -10.58 -4.90 -1.55
N LEU A 118 -9.80 -5.45 -2.49
CA LEU A 118 -9.83 -5.04 -3.89
C LEU A 118 -11.22 -5.16 -4.55
N LEU A 119 -11.98 -6.21 -4.21
CA LEU A 119 -13.30 -6.46 -4.79
C LEU A 119 -14.43 -5.63 -4.15
N THR A 120 -14.14 -4.93 -3.05
CA THR A 120 -15.11 -4.14 -2.28
C THR A 120 -14.82 -2.63 -2.29
N SER A 121 -13.70 -2.22 -2.89
CA SER A 121 -13.28 -0.82 -3.07
C SER A 121 -14.08 -0.04 -4.11
#